data_AF-A0A526UX32-F1
#
_entry.id   AF-A0A526UX32-F1
#
_cell.length_a   1.000
_cell.length_b   1.000
_cell.length_c   1.000
_cell.angle_alpha   90.00
_cell.angle_beta   90.00
_cell.angle_gamma   90.00
#
_symmetry.space_group_name_H-M   'P 1'
#
loop_
_entity.id
_entity.type
_entity.pdbx_description
1 polymer ?
#
loop_
_entity_poly.entity_id
_entity_poly.type
_entity_poly.pdbx_seq_one_letter_code
_entity_poly.pdbx_strand_id
1 'polypeptide(L)'
;MKTAMRLSLGKTPLLAAALGLLAVLGSAVQPASAEERAKDLFGAKKLPAATAAQSIGFYSKGCFAGGVAIPLDGPTWQVMRPSRNRRWGHPAMIAVVEKLSRDAAADGWPGLLIGDISQPRGGPMLTGHASHQIGLDADIWLTPMPRRPLSMAQRESMSATLMVDEKTHLVKDALWTPAHTRLLKRAASYGQVERILV
;
A
#
# COMPACT_ATOMS: atom_id res chain seq x y z
N MET A 1 -72.68 -37.60 77.20
CA MET A 1 -73.08 -38.87 76.56
C MET A 1 -72.34 -39.01 75.24
N LYS A 2 -71.61 -40.14 75.07
CA LYS A 2 -71.21 -40.82 73.83
C LYS A 2 -70.47 -40.03 72.72
N THR A 3 -69.16 -40.25 72.68
CA THR A 3 -68.35 -40.81 71.57
C THR A 3 -68.77 -40.51 70.12
N ALA A 4 -67.86 -39.93 69.32
CA ALA A 4 -67.29 -40.58 68.13
C ALA A 4 -66.15 -39.77 67.50
N MET A 5 -64.99 -40.41 67.49
CA MET A 5 -63.77 -40.11 66.76
C MET A 5 -63.97 -40.36 65.25
N ARG A 6 -63.47 -39.46 64.38
CA ARG A 6 -62.89 -39.84 63.08
C ARG A 6 -61.73 -38.90 62.72
N LEU A 7 -60.52 -39.45 62.77
CA LEU A 7 -59.36 -38.98 62.02
C LEU A 7 -59.58 -39.28 60.53
N SER A 8 -59.19 -38.36 59.65
CA SER A 8 -58.65 -38.72 58.35
C SER A 8 -57.54 -37.73 57.97
N LEU A 9 -56.34 -38.28 57.82
CA LEU A 9 -55.15 -37.61 57.31
C LEU A 9 -55.33 -37.32 55.82
N GLY A 10 -55.10 -36.07 55.43
CA GLY A 10 -54.85 -35.68 54.04
C GLY A 10 -53.67 -34.72 53.98
N LYS A 11 -52.45 -35.25 53.94
CA LYS A 11 -51.25 -34.49 53.55
C LYS A 11 -51.28 -34.35 52.03
N THR A 12 -51.24 -33.13 51.51
CA THR A 12 -50.47 -32.85 50.29
C THR A 12 -49.82 -31.47 50.43
N PRO A 13 -48.48 -31.39 50.34
CA PRO A 13 -47.76 -30.12 50.37
C PRO A 13 -47.94 -29.39 49.04
N LEU A 14 -47.87 -28.06 49.11
CA LEU A 14 -47.76 -27.17 47.97
C LEU A 14 -46.66 -27.67 47.01
N LEU A 15 -47.05 -28.18 45.84
CA LEU A 15 -46.18 -28.23 44.67
C LEU A 15 -46.47 -26.98 43.85
N ALA A 16 -45.84 -25.87 44.25
CA ALA A 16 -45.68 -24.72 43.37
C ALA A 16 -44.90 -25.20 42.15
N ALA A 17 -45.57 -25.30 41.01
CA ALA A 17 -44.93 -25.55 39.72
C ALA A 17 -44.07 -24.32 39.38
N ALA A 18 -42.80 -24.36 39.77
CA ALA A 18 -41.80 -23.46 39.22
C ALA A 18 -41.58 -23.86 37.76
N LEU A 19 -42.37 -23.30 36.84
CA LEU A 19 -41.94 -23.17 35.45
C LEU A 19 -40.70 -22.28 35.47
N GLY A 20 -39.53 -22.90 35.55
CA GLY A 20 -38.27 -22.27 35.22
C GLY A 20 -38.33 -21.86 33.76
N LEU A 21 -38.70 -20.60 33.51
CA LEU A 21 -38.59 -19.99 32.20
C LEU A 21 -37.09 -19.90 31.91
N LEU A 22 -36.56 -20.91 31.22
CA LEU A 22 -35.22 -20.87 30.67
C LEU A 22 -35.24 -19.83 29.54
N ALA A 23 -35.11 -18.56 29.91
CA ALA A 23 -34.84 -17.49 28.96
C ALA A 23 -33.43 -17.76 28.42
N VAL A 24 -33.36 -18.59 27.38
CA VAL A 24 -32.19 -18.63 26.52
C VAL A 24 -32.10 -17.23 25.93
N LEU A 25 -31.26 -16.40 26.55
CA LEU A 25 -30.75 -15.18 25.95
C LEU A 25 -30.04 -15.63 24.68
N GLY A 26 -30.80 -15.69 23.59
CA GLY A 26 -30.30 -15.88 22.25
C GLY A 26 -29.37 -14.72 21.96
N SER A 27 -28.10 -14.87 22.35
CA SER A 27 -27.02 -14.07 21.80
C SER A 27 -27.13 -14.30 20.31
N ALA A 28 -27.57 -13.29 19.57
CA ALA A 28 -27.54 -13.32 18.13
C ALA A 28 -26.07 -13.57 17.76
N VAL A 29 -25.74 -14.81 17.45
CA VAL A 29 -24.43 -15.17 16.91
C VAL A 29 -24.44 -14.55 15.51
N GLN A 30 -23.97 -13.31 15.42
CA GLN A 30 -23.69 -12.73 14.13
C GLN A 30 -22.64 -13.63 13.48
N PRO A 31 -22.90 -14.13 12.25
CA PRO A 31 -21.88 -14.89 11.55
C PRO A 31 -20.63 -14.00 11.46
N ALA A 32 -19.48 -14.53 11.90
CA ALA A 32 -18.22 -13.83 11.75
C ALA A 32 -17.99 -13.60 10.25
N SER A 33 -18.19 -12.37 9.80
CA SER A 33 -17.84 -11.96 8.45
C SER A 33 -16.36 -11.59 8.45
N ALA A 34 -15.62 -12.07 7.45
CA ALA A 34 -14.23 -11.68 7.30
C ALA A 34 -14.16 -10.18 7.04
N GLU A 35 -13.37 -9.45 7.84
CA GLU A 35 -13.11 -8.04 7.57
C GLU A 35 -12.47 -7.86 6.19
N GLU A 36 -12.84 -6.77 5.51
CA GLU A 36 -12.28 -6.46 4.20
C GLU A 36 -10.79 -6.20 4.31
N ARG A 37 -10.00 -6.76 3.38
CA ARG A 37 -8.55 -6.61 3.42
C ARG A 37 -8.18 -5.16 3.15
N ALA A 38 -7.24 -4.62 3.93
CA ALA A 38 -6.76 -3.25 3.76
C ALA A 38 -6.32 -2.94 2.31
N LYS A 39 -5.66 -3.88 1.63
CA LYS A 39 -5.20 -3.66 0.24
C LYS A 39 -6.36 -3.43 -0.74
N ASP A 40 -7.51 -4.04 -0.49
CA ASP A 40 -8.69 -3.91 -1.34
C ASP A 40 -9.34 -2.53 -1.09
N LEU A 41 -9.45 -2.12 0.19
CA LEU A 41 -9.94 -0.80 0.60
C LEU A 41 -9.09 0.36 0.08
N PHE A 42 -7.75 0.26 0.19
CA PHE A 42 -6.83 1.29 -0.29
C PHE A 42 -6.75 1.30 -1.82
N GLY A 43 -6.68 0.12 -2.46
CA GLY A 43 -6.62 -0.01 -3.92
C GLY A 43 -7.89 0.45 -4.64
N ALA A 44 -9.04 0.46 -3.97
CA ALA A 44 -10.28 1.02 -4.51
C ALA A 44 -10.26 2.55 -4.64
N LYS A 45 -9.42 3.26 -3.87
CA LYS A 45 -9.39 4.73 -3.89
C LYS A 45 -8.71 5.25 -5.16
N LYS A 46 -9.39 6.14 -5.88
CA LYS A 46 -8.89 6.73 -7.13
C LYS A 46 -8.17 8.07 -6.95
N LEU A 47 -8.47 8.77 -5.87
CA LEU A 47 -7.95 10.12 -5.57
C LEU A 47 -7.44 10.21 -4.13
N PRO A 48 -6.50 11.13 -3.86
CA PRO A 48 -5.95 11.35 -2.54
C PRO A 48 -7.02 11.88 -1.58
N ALA A 49 -6.71 11.83 -0.28
CA ALA A 49 -7.49 12.58 0.70
C ALA A 49 -7.16 14.07 0.57
N ALA A 50 -8.20 14.92 0.50
CA ALA A 50 -8.08 16.38 0.39
C ALA A 50 -7.81 17.02 1.77
N THR A 51 -6.64 16.73 2.32
CA THR A 51 -6.17 17.21 3.62
C THR A 51 -4.71 17.65 3.53
N ALA A 52 -4.14 18.18 4.62
CA ALA A 52 -2.71 18.38 4.70
C ALA A 52 -1.94 17.08 4.47
N ALA A 53 -0.75 17.20 3.89
CA ALA A 53 0.12 16.06 3.63
C ALA A 53 0.65 15.47 4.93
N GLN A 54 0.47 14.16 5.10
CA GLN A 54 0.92 13.45 6.28
C GLN A 54 1.17 11.98 5.95
N SER A 55 2.38 11.50 6.24
CA SER A 55 2.74 10.08 6.24
C SER A 55 2.46 9.48 7.61
N ILE A 56 1.82 8.32 7.66
CA ILE A 56 1.35 7.68 8.90
C ILE A 56 1.84 6.24 8.94
N GLY A 57 2.54 5.88 10.03
CA GLY A 57 3.05 4.53 10.24
C GLY A 57 4.43 4.31 9.60
N PHE A 58 4.67 3.10 9.10
CA PHE A 58 5.94 2.68 8.52
C PHE A 58 5.79 2.34 7.03
N TYR A 59 6.90 2.34 6.28
CA TYR A 59 6.93 2.13 4.82
C TYR A 59 6.09 0.94 4.33
N SER A 60 6.05 -0.16 5.09
CA SER A 60 5.32 -1.41 4.80
C SER A 60 4.11 -1.68 5.69
N LYS A 61 3.72 -0.73 6.54
CA LYS A 61 2.54 -0.82 7.42
C LYS A 61 2.07 0.58 7.76
N GLY A 62 1.42 1.24 6.80
CA GLY A 62 1.05 2.63 6.94
C GLY A 62 0.09 3.12 5.87
N CYS A 63 -0.18 4.42 5.88
CA CYS A 63 -0.93 5.13 4.85
C CYS A 63 -0.42 6.57 4.74
N PHE A 64 -0.95 7.34 3.80
CA PHE A 64 -0.72 8.78 3.79
C PHE A 64 -1.94 9.56 3.26
N ALA A 65 -1.97 10.85 3.59
CA ALA A 65 -2.98 11.80 3.16
C ALA A 65 -2.33 13.02 2.49
N GLY A 66 -3.15 13.86 1.83
CA GLY A 66 -2.66 15.06 1.13
C GLY A 66 -1.66 14.77 0.00
N GLY A 67 -1.82 13.62 -0.65
CA GLY A 67 -0.92 13.19 -1.70
C GLY A 67 -1.02 14.00 -2.98
N VAL A 68 0.12 14.23 -3.62
CA VAL A 68 0.21 14.87 -4.93
C VAL A 68 0.74 13.88 -5.94
N ALA A 69 0.23 13.98 -7.17
CA ALA A 69 0.65 13.10 -8.24
C ALA A 69 1.73 13.78 -9.08
N ILE A 70 2.85 13.11 -9.31
CA ILE A 70 3.83 13.60 -10.29
C ILE A 70 3.18 13.58 -11.69
N PRO A 71 3.34 14.63 -12.53
CA PRO A 71 2.84 14.61 -13.90
C PRO A 71 3.30 13.37 -14.67
N LEU A 72 2.45 12.86 -15.57
CA LEU A 72 2.78 11.69 -16.39
C LEU A 72 4.04 11.91 -17.24
N ASP A 73 4.29 13.17 -17.59
CA ASP A 73 5.39 13.64 -18.40
C ASP A 73 6.02 14.87 -17.76
N GLY A 74 7.35 14.91 -17.80
CA GLY A 74 8.10 16.13 -17.54
C GLY A 74 9.31 16.25 -18.47
N PRO A 75 10.06 17.35 -18.39
CA PRO A 75 11.16 17.60 -19.31
C PRO A 75 12.24 16.52 -19.30
N THR A 76 12.41 15.83 -18.17
CA THR A 76 13.45 14.81 -17.98
C THR A 76 12.90 13.50 -17.40
N TRP A 77 11.59 13.26 -17.41
CA TRP A 77 11.00 12.00 -16.95
C TRP A 77 9.73 11.59 -17.69
N GLN A 78 9.41 10.29 -17.59
CA GLN A 78 8.13 9.71 -17.98
C GLN A 78 7.66 8.68 -16.94
N VAL A 79 6.37 8.70 -16.58
CA VAL A 79 5.77 7.73 -15.65
C VAL A 79 5.41 6.43 -16.38
N MET A 80 5.85 5.31 -15.83
CA MET A 80 5.60 3.95 -16.31
C MET A 80 4.40 3.34 -15.61
N ARG A 81 3.71 2.42 -16.30
CA ARG A 81 2.46 1.79 -15.83
C ARG A 81 1.39 2.77 -15.29
N PRO A 82 1.07 3.90 -15.97
CA PRO A 82 0.09 4.88 -15.46
C PRO A 82 -1.25 4.28 -15.01
N SER A 83 -1.74 3.23 -15.69
CA SER A 83 -2.98 2.52 -15.39
C SER A 83 -3.06 1.97 -13.96
N ARG A 84 -1.91 1.70 -13.32
CA ARG A 84 -1.86 1.23 -11.92
C ARG A 84 -2.31 2.29 -10.91
N ASN A 85 -2.34 3.57 -11.31
CA ASN A 85 -2.66 4.70 -10.45
C ASN A 85 -1.72 4.82 -9.22
N ARG A 86 -0.42 4.62 -9.43
CA ARG A 86 0.61 4.59 -8.36
C ARG A 86 1.61 5.74 -8.39
N ARG A 87 1.29 6.82 -9.09
CA ARG A 87 2.16 8.02 -9.23
C ARG A 87 1.98 9.07 -8.13
N TRP A 88 1.39 8.67 -6.99
CA TRP A 88 1.06 9.57 -5.88
C TRP A 88 2.11 9.47 -4.78
N GLY A 89 2.47 10.59 -4.19
CA GLY A 89 3.40 10.61 -3.07
C GLY A 89 3.19 11.80 -2.16
N HIS A 90 3.90 11.81 -1.04
CA HIS A 90 4.03 12.98 -0.20
C HIS A 90 4.70 14.11 -1.03
N PRO A 91 4.32 15.39 -0.88
CA PRO A 91 4.92 16.49 -1.66
C PRO A 91 6.45 16.52 -1.62
N ALA A 92 7.04 16.19 -0.46
CA ALA A 92 8.50 16.07 -0.31
C ALA A 92 9.11 14.96 -1.20
N MET A 93 8.43 13.81 -1.33
CA MET A 93 8.87 12.72 -2.21
C MET A 93 8.81 13.15 -3.67
N ILE A 94 7.71 13.77 -4.10
CA ILE A 94 7.58 14.24 -5.48
C ILE A 94 8.66 15.28 -5.81
N ALA A 95 8.94 16.21 -4.89
CA ALA A 95 10.01 17.18 -5.05
C ALA A 95 11.39 16.52 -5.20
N VAL A 96 11.68 15.45 -4.43
CA VAL A 96 12.93 14.68 -4.57
C VAL A 96 13.01 13.98 -5.92
N VAL A 97 11.93 13.37 -6.41
CA VAL A 97 11.91 12.71 -7.73
C VAL A 97 12.12 13.72 -8.86
N GLU A 98 11.42 14.86 -8.84
CA GLU A 98 11.60 15.91 -9.84
C GLU A 98 13.02 16.50 -9.81
N LYS A 99 13.60 16.66 -8.61
CA LYS A 99 14.98 17.12 -8.45
C LYS A 99 15.97 16.09 -9.00
N LEU A 100 15.82 14.82 -8.64
CA LEU A 100 16.64 13.73 -9.18
C LEU A 100 16.59 13.72 -10.71
N SER A 101 15.40 13.93 -11.27
CA SER A 101 15.20 13.94 -12.71
C SER A 101 16.01 15.01 -13.41
N ARG A 102 16.07 16.22 -12.84
CA ARG A 102 16.86 17.33 -13.41
C ARG A 102 18.35 17.13 -13.20
N ASP A 103 18.77 16.75 -11.99
CA ASP A 103 20.19 16.62 -11.66
C ASP A 103 20.83 15.42 -12.39
N ALA A 104 20.13 14.28 -12.47
CA ALA A 104 20.62 13.13 -13.21
C ALA A 104 20.79 13.47 -14.70
N ALA A 105 19.86 14.25 -15.27
CA ALA A 105 19.98 14.74 -16.63
C ALA A 105 21.21 15.63 -16.83
N ALA A 106 21.49 16.54 -15.89
CA ALA A 106 22.71 17.33 -15.89
C ALA A 106 23.98 16.48 -15.76
N ASP A 107 23.92 15.33 -15.09
CA ASP A 107 25.01 14.35 -14.97
C ASP A 107 25.15 13.39 -16.18
N GLY A 108 24.34 13.61 -17.22
CA GLY A 108 24.36 12.85 -18.47
C GLY A 108 23.46 11.61 -18.49
N TRP A 109 22.55 11.44 -17.54
CA TRP A 109 21.47 10.44 -17.64
C TRP A 109 20.38 10.95 -18.60
N PRO A 110 19.83 10.14 -19.53
CA PRO A 110 18.92 10.69 -20.54
C PRO A 110 17.52 11.07 -20.01
N GLY A 111 17.21 10.72 -18.77
CA GLY A 111 15.95 11.02 -18.08
C GLY A 111 15.41 9.83 -17.31
N LEU A 112 14.49 10.06 -16.37
CA LEU A 112 13.95 9.01 -15.51
C LEU A 112 12.73 8.33 -16.15
N LEU A 113 12.72 7.00 -16.10
CA LEU A 113 11.50 6.22 -16.21
C LEU A 113 11.04 5.89 -14.79
N ILE A 114 9.93 6.49 -14.36
CA ILE A 114 9.46 6.42 -12.97
C ILE A 114 8.44 5.30 -12.85
N GLY A 115 8.68 4.36 -11.94
CA GLY A 115 7.78 3.25 -11.61
C GLY A 115 6.74 3.61 -10.56
N ASP A 116 6.48 2.69 -9.64
CA ASP A 116 5.48 2.88 -8.59
C ASP A 116 6.03 3.83 -7.50
N ILE A 117 5.21 4.82 -7.08
CA ILE A 117 5.47 5.68 -5.91
C ILE A 117 4.58 5.21 -4.77
N SER A 118 3.28 5.48 -4.84
CA SER A 118 2.27 4.98 -3.91
C SER A 118 0.88 5.10 -4.53
N GLN A 119 -0.09 4.35 -4.00
CA GLN A 119 -1.52 4.54 -4.30
C GLN A 119 -1.98 5.92 -3.79
N PRO A 120 -3.15 6.44 -4.22
CA PRO A 120 -3.57 7.81 -3.89
C PRO A 120 -3.65 8.12 -2.39
N ARG A 121 -3.89 7.12 -1.56
CA ARG A 121 -3.93 7.23 -0.09
C ARG A 121 -2.93 6.30 0.61
N GLY A 122 -1.95 5.80 -0.15
CA GLY A 122 -0.97 4.85 0.36
C GLY A 122 -1.57 3.48 0.63
N GLY A 123 -1.19 2.88 1.75
CA GLY A 123 -1.65 1.56 2.16
C GLY A 123 -1.06 0.42 1.32
N PRO A 124 -1.28 -0.83 1.75
CA PRO A 124 -0.77 -2.00 1.04
C PRO A 124 -1.32 -2.05 -0.38
N MET A 125 -0.43 -2.33 -1.34
CA MET A 125 -0.79 -2.40 -2.75
C MET A 125 -1.55 -3.69 -3.06
N LEU A 126 -2.42 -3.64 -4.08
CA LEU A 126 -3.12 -4.82 -4.61
C LEU A 126 -2.14 -5.92 -5.06
N THR A 127 -0.99 -5.51 -5.59
CA THR A 127 0.06 -6.36 -6.16
C THR A 127 1.43 -5.70 -6.04
N GLY A 128 2.50 -6.49 -6.02
CA GLY A 128 3.88 -6.00 -6.08
C GLY A 128 4.47 -5.74 -4.70
N HIS A 129 4.76 -4.47 -4.42
CA HIS A 129 5.62 -4.04 -3.32
C HIS A 129 5.01 -4.29 -1.93
N ALA A 130 5.87 -4.66 -0.97
CA ALA A 130 5.51 -4.71 0.44
C ALA A 130 5.50 -3.32 1.10
N SER A 131 6.36 -2.40 0.64
CA SER A 131 6.43 -0.99 1.07
C SER A 131 5.55 -0.07 0.18
N HIS A 132 5.94 1.19 -0.06
CA HIS A 132 5.19 2.17 -0.86
C HIS A 132 3.83 2.55 -0.26
N GLN A 133 3.70 2.41 1.06
CA GLN A 133 2.42 2.64 1.73
C GLN A 133 2.28 4.06 2.27
N ILE A 134 3.37 4.81 2.45
CA ILE A 134 3.34 6.12 3.14
C ILE A 134 3.74 7.30 2.24
N GLY A 135 3.83 7.12 0.93
CA GLY A 135 4.13 8.20 0.00
C GLY A 135 5.59 8.67 0.00
N LEU A 136 6.52 7.85 0.52
CA LEU A 136 7.95 8.17 0.67
C LEU A 136 8.90 7.15 -0.01
N ASP A 137 8.34 6.25 -0.83
CA ASP A 137 9.10 5.33 -1.67
C ASP A 137 8.81 5.65 -3.14
N ALA A 138 9.81 5.52 -4.02
CA ALA A 138 9.62 5.63 -5.46
C ALA A 138 10.59 4.73 -6.22
N ASP A 139 10.06 3.94 -7.15
CA ASP A 139 10.87 3.16 -8.07
C ASP A 139 11.38 4.02 -9.22
N ILE A 140 12.68 3.95 -9.48
CA ILE A 140 13.31 4.56 -10.65
C ILE A 140 13.93 3.43 -11.46
N TRP A 141 13.52 3.28 -12.72
CA TRP A 141 14.11 2.26 -13.57
C TRP A 141 15.53 2.63 -13.93
N LEU A 142 16.42 1.64 -13.87
CA LEU A 142 17.77 1.74 -14.42
C LEU A 142 17.78 1.63 -15.95
N THR A 143 16.64 1.45 -16.61
CA THR A 143 16.53 1.58 -18.07
C THR A 143 16.66 3.04 -18.48
N PRO A 144 17.63 3.39 -19.36
CA PRO A 144 17.75 4.74 -19.87
C PRO A 144 16.47 5.17 -20.62
N MET A 145 15.93 6.35 -20.30
CA MET A 145 14.77 6.90 -21.01
C MET A 145 15.13 7.13 -22.50
N PRO A 146 14.29 6.69 -23.45
CA PRO A 146 14.56 6.92 -24.87
C PRO A 146 14.45 8.41 -25.22
N ARG A 147 15.19 8.84 -26.26
CA ARG A 147 15.19 10.23 -26.77
C ARG A 147 13.84 10.69 -27.32
N ARG A 148 12.95 9.76 -27.63
CA ARG A 148 11.57 10.05 -28.06
C ARG A 148 10.60 9.81 -26.89
N PRO A 149 9.49 10.55 -26.83
CA PRO A 149 8.39 10.19 -25.94
C PRO A 149 7.89 8.76 -26.20
N LEU A 150 7.61 8.03 -25.11
CA LEU A 150 6.91 6.75 -25.15
C LEU A 150 5.41 7.01 -25.23
N SER A 151 4.70 6.28 -26.09
CA SER A 151 3.23 6.28 -26.07
C SER A 151 2.71 5.64 -24.79
N MET A 152 1.45 5.93 -24.41
CA MET A 152 0.82 5.29 -23.25
C MET A 152 0.89 3.76 -23.32
N ALA A 153 0.57 3.17 -24.47
CA ALA A 153 0.66 1.72 -24.66
C ALA A 153 2.07 1.16 -24.44
N GLN A 154 3.11 1.90 -24.86
CA GLN A 154 4.50 1.53 -24.58
C GLN A 154 4.81 1.61 -23.07
N ARG A 155 4.36 2.67 -22.39
CA ARG A 155 4.56 2.80 -20.93
C ARG A 155 3.86 1.72 -20.12
N GLU A 156 2.77 1.16 -20.64
CA GLU A 156 2.05 0.03 -20.02
C GLU A 156 2.71 -1.33 -20.25
N SER A 157 3.43 -1.52 -21.35
CA SER A 157 3.90 -2.84 -21.78
C SER A 157 5.42 -3.03 -21.73
N MET A 158 6.21 -1.95 -21.90
CA MET A 158 7.67 -1.99 -21.87
C MET A 158 8.18 -2.58 -20.55
N SER A 159 9.12 -3.50 -20.56
CA SER A 159 9.75 -4.00 -19.33
C SER A 159 10.99 -3.20 -18.96
N ALA A 160 11.30 -3.14 -17.67
CA ALA A 160 12.59 -2.66 -17.21
C ALA A 160 13.71 -3.60 -17.70
N THR A 161 14.87 -3.03 -17.95
CA THR A 161 16.08 -3.74 -18.36
C THR A 161 16.65 -4.45 -17.14
N LEU A 162 16.74 -5.77 -17.20
CA LEU A 162 17.33 -6.56 -16.13
C LEU A 162 18.86 -6.40 -16.14
N MET A 163 19.38 -5.60 -15.19
CA MET A 163 20.80 -5.26 -15.07
C MET A 163 21.66 -6.37 -14.47
N VAL A 164 21.06 -7.36 -13.81
CA VAL A 164 21.74 -8.45 -13.14
C VAL A 164 21.59 -9.74 -13.94
N ASP A 165 22.63 -10.56 -13.98
CA ASP A 165 22.56 -11.91 -14.51
C ASP A 165 21.91 -12.85 -13.49
N GLU A 166 20.86 -13.56 -13.91
CA GLU A 166 20.01 -14.35 -13.00
C GLU A 166 20.71 -15.60 -12.45
N LYS A 167 21.81 -16.05 -13.05
CA LYS A 167 22.53 -17.25 -12.60
C LYS A 167 23.68 -16.89 -11.68
N THR A 168 24.44 -15.86 -12.05
CA THR A 168 25.66 -15.45 -11.34
C THR A 168 25.40 -14.36 -10.30
N HIS A 169 24.26 -13.68 -10.38
CA HIS A 169 23.90 -12.51 -9.58
C HIS A 169 24.89 -11.35 -9.71
N LEU A 170 25.71 -11.33 -10.77
CA LEU A 170 26.60 -10.24 -11.11
C LEU A 170 25.90 -9.23 -12.02
N VAL A 171 26.35 -7.98 -11.99
CA VAL A 171 25.91 -6.95 -12.95
C VAL A 171 26.36 -7.35 -14.36
N LYS A 172 25.51 -7.09 -15.36
CA LYS A 172 25.84 -7.28 -16.78
C LYS A 172 26.66 -6.09 -17.27
N ASP A 173 27.98 -6.25 -17.32
CA ASP A 173 28.93 -5.19 -17.71
C ASP A 173 28.62 -4.56 -19.08
N ALA A 174 28.07 -5.34 -20.02
CA ALA A 174 27.67 -4.82 -21.34
C ALA A 174 26.52 -3.79 -21.30
N LEU A 175 25.74 -3.77 -20.22
CA LEU A 175 24.62 -2.84 -20.03
C LEU A 175 24.96 -1.71 -19.05
N TRP A 176 25.81 -1.99 -18.07
CA TRP A 176 26.15 -1.04 -17.03
C TRP A 176 27.13 0.02 -17.54
N THR A 177 26.74 1.29 -17.43
CA THR A 177 27.58 2.42 -17.83
C THR A 177 27.92 3.29 -16.62
N PRO A 178 28.99 4.11 -16.69
CA PRO A 178 29.29 5.07 -15.63
C PRO A 178 28.12 6.01 -15.29
N ALA A 179 27.18 6.24 -16.22
CA ALA A 179 26.00 7.05 -15.98
C ALA A 179 25.04 6.41 -14.97
N HIS A 180 24.91 5.07 -14.94
CA HIS A 180 24.11 4.36 -13.93
C HIS A 180 24.68 4.57 -12.53
N THR A 181 26.01 4.43 -12.39
CA THR A 181 26.71 4.71 -11.13
C THR A 181 26.53 6.16 -10.69
N ARG A 182 26.61 7.13 -11.62
CA ARG A 182 26.36 8.54 -11.30
C ARG A 182 24.92 8.79 -10.86
N LEU A 183 23.92 8.17 -11.50
CA LEU A 183 22.51 8.26 -11.09
C LEU A 183 22.33 7.80 -9.62
N LEU A 184 22.85 6.62 -9.27
CA LEU A 184 22.74 6.09 -7.90
C LEU A 184 23.49 6.97 -6.89
N LYS A 185 24.71 7.43 -7.23
CA LYS A 185 25.46 8.38 -6.39
C LYS A 185 24.73 9.70 -6.22
N ARG A 186 24.10 10.23 -7.28
CA ARG A 186 23.32 11.47 -7.24
C ARG A 186 22.14 11.32 -6.29
N ALA A 187 21.36 10.25 -6.42
CA ALA A 187 20.25 9.97 -5.51
C ALA A 187 20.74 9.83 -4.06
N ALA A 188 21.81 9.08 -3.82
CA ALA A 188 22.38 8.87 -2.48
C ALA A 188 22.98 10.15 -1.86
N SER A 189 23.29 11.17 -2.66
CA SER A 189 23.85 12.44 -2.18
C SER A 189 22.82 13.37 -1.53
N TYR A 190 21.52 13.07 -1.67
CA TYR A 190 20.47 13.92 -1.14
C TYR A 190 20.25 13.62 0.35
N GLY A 191 20.28 14.66 1.18
CA GLY A 191 19.97 14.51 2.62
C GLY A 191 18.53 14.06 2.91
N GLN A 192 17.65 14.06 1.91
CA GLN A 192 16.29 13.55 1.99
C GLN A 192 16.19 12.03 1.74
N VAL A 193 17.24 11.41 1.17
CA VAL A 193 17.25 9.99 0.81
C VAL A 193 17.91 9.20 1.92
N GLU A 194 17.14 8.31 2.57
CA GLU A 194 17.65 7.47 3.65
C GLU A 194 18.26 6.16 3.12
N ARG A 195 17.62 5.53 2.13
CA ARG A 195 18.03 4.22 1.57
C ARG A 195 17.79 4.17 0.06
N ILE A 196 18.58 3.36 -0.62
CA ILE A 196 18.34 2.92 -2.00
C ILE A 196 18.48 1.40 -2.01
N LEU A 197 17.46 0.70 -2.49
CA LEU A 197 17.50 -0.75 -2.69
C LEU A 197 17.80 -1.02 -4.17
N VAL A 198 18.85 -1.80 -4.44
CA VAL A 198 19.35 -2.12 -5.80
C VAL A 198 19.44 -3.61 -6.04
#